data_AF-A0A9C9MHW3-F1
#
_entry.id   AF-A0A9C9MHW3-F1
#
_cell.length_a   1.000
_cell.length_b   1.000
_cell.length_c   1.000
_cell.angle_alpha   90.00
_cell.angle_beta   90.00
_cell.angle_gamma   90.00
#
_symmetry.space_group_name_H-M   'P 1'
#
loop_
_entity.id
_entity.type
_entity.pdbx_description
1 polymer ?
#
loop_
_entity_poly.entity_id
_entity_poly.type
_entity_poly.pdbx_seq_one_letter_code
_entity_poly.pdbx_strand_id
1 'polypeptide(L)'
;MRSLGGQAFRPFLELARAEQRVRAVMLRGAGGGMVLLRPVAGIRILLLFQRVPDHDAWRAGPRFRDDSTDYTSSVAFPLYLTLWILLAFLSGSIPFGWLFAKARGVNLRAVGSGNIGGTNVWRALGWRYGAAVLLLDALKGFAPVFALEYCLAALPADYAPPGWQPWLFMLTALAAVLGHTFTPWLGFRGGKGVATGAGVVIALFQLWVLPVLALFGLVLASTRFVSLGSIMAALLLAALSLSIPAIRPYWPFALAALVLVVWTHRSNIERLLAGTENRVGEKKAEQRDAPAPGEPDA
;
A
#
# COMPACT_ATOMS: atom_id res chain seq x y z
N MET A 1 19.99 27.68 -27.14
CA MET A 1 19.13 26.92 -26.21
C MET A 1 19.02 25.49 -26.72
N ARG A 2 19.79 24.54 -26.15
CA ARG A 2 19.74 23.11 -26.52
C ARG A 2 18.87 22.36 -25.52
N SER A 3 18.07 21.42 -26.03
CA SER A 3 17.01 20.69 -25.33
C SER A 3 17.56 19.63 -24.37
N LEU A 4 17.18 19.73 -23.09
CA LEU A 4 17.50 18.78 -22.03
C LEU A 4 16.40 17.73 -21.79
N GLY A 5 15.39 17.61 -22.67
CA GLY A 5 14.26 16.69 -22.49
C GLY A 5 14.48 15.26 -23.01
N GLY A 6 15.48 15.02 -23.86
CA GLY A 6 15.65 13.74 -24.56
C GLY A 6 16.44 12.68 -23.80
N GLN A 7 17.20 13.04 -22.75
CA GLN A 7 18.10 12.11 -22.08
C GLN A 7 17.43 11.31 -20.95
N ALA A 8 16.40 11.85 -20.30
CA ALA A 8 15.70 11.16 -19.21
C ALA A 8 14.82 9.98 -19.69
N PHE A 9 14.41 9.96 -20.97
CA PHE A 9 13.57 8.91 -21.55
C PHE A 9 14.33 7.89 -22.41
N ARG A 10 15.61 8.14 -22.72
CA ARG A 10 16.45 7.22 -23.50
C ARG A 10 16.60 5.83 -22.85
N PRO A 11 16.81 5.68 -21.53
CA PRO A 11 16.92 4.37 -20.89
C PRO A 11 15.63 3.55 -21.05
N PHE A 12 14.47 4.20 -20.99
CA PHE A 12 13.16 3.56 -21.12
C PHE A 12 12.88 3.07 -22.54
N LEU A 13 13.25 3.87 -23.56
CA LEU A 13 13.10 3.50 -24.97
C LEU A 13 14.08 2.39 -25.40
N GLU A 14 15.30 2.37 -24.85
CA GLU A 14 16.27 1.30 -25.09
C GLU A 14 15.82 -0.03 -24.46
N LEU A 15 15.19 0.01 -23.28
CA LEU A 15 14.61 -1.18 -22.64
C LEU A 15 13.46 -1.78 -23.48
N ALA A 16 12.57 -0.93 -24.01
CA ALA A 16 11.47 -1.34 -24.88
C ALA A 16 11.95 -1.95 -26.21
N ARG A 17 13.06 -1.44 -26.77
CA ARG A 17 13.68 -1.99 -27.99
C ARG A 17 14.41 -3.31 -27.73
N ALA A 18 15.03 -3.45 -26.56
CA ALA A 18 15.66 -4.70 -26.14
C ALA A 18 14.62 -5.83 -25.99
N GLU A 19 13.45 -5.54 -25.42
CA GLU A 19 12.34 -6.51 -25.32
C GLU A 19 11.83 -6.98 -26.70
N GLN A 20 11.72 -6.09 -27.68
CA GLN A 20 11.29 -6.46 -29.03
C GLN A 20 12.31 -7.37 -29.74
N ARG A 21 13.61 -7.17 -29.50
CA ARG A 21 14.67 -8.02 -30.07
C ARG A 21 14.70 -9.41 -29.43
N VAL A 22 14.44 -9.51 -28.11
CA VAL A 22 14.36 -10.80 -27.41
C VAL A 22 13.13 -11.61 -27.87
N ARG A 23 11.98 -10.95 -28.11
CA ARG A 23 10.80 -11.62 -28.71
C ARG A 23 11.08 -12.18 -30.10
N ALA A 24 11.83 -11.47 -30.94
CA ALA A 24 12.17 -11.92 -32.29
C ALA A 24 13.11 -13.15 -32.30
N VAL A 25 14.00 -13.27 -31.32
CA VAL A 25 14.91 -14.43 -31.16
C VAL A 25 14.16 -15.65 -30.60
N MET A 26 13.24 -15.45 -29.65
CA MET A 26 12.40 -16.52 -29.09
C MET A 26 11.46 -17.15 -30.14
N LEU A 27 10.91 -16.36 -31.06
CA LEU A 27 9.99 -16.86 -32.09
C LEU A 27 10.69 -17.60 -33.24
N ARG A 28 12.01 -17.43 -33.41
CA ARG A 28 12.81 -18.18 -34.40
C ARG A 28 13.38 -19.51 -33.90
N GLY A 29 13.23 -19.82 -32.61
CA GLY A 29 13.78 -21.03 -31.98
C GLY A 29 12.82 -22.23 -31.86
N ALA A 30 11.60 -22.16 -32.42
CA ALA A 30 10.58 -23.20 -32.29
C ALA A 30 10.80 -24.40 -33.25
N GLY A 31 12.01 -24.96 -33.23
CA GLY A 31 12.40 -26.14 -34.00
C GLY A 31 13.45 -26.96 -33.28
N GLY A 32 13.04 -27.71 -32.25
CA GLY A 32 13.86 -28.79 -31.67
C GLY A 32 13.98 -28.78 -30.15
N GLY A 33 13.39 -29.81 -29.53
CA GLY A 33 13.94 -30.51 -28.35
C GLY A 33 14.13 -29.74 -27.03
N MET A 34 13.15 -29.90 -26.12
CA MET A 34 13.25 -30.15 -24.67
C MET A 34 14.37 -29.48 -23.82
N VAL A 35 13.96 -28.82 -22.72
CA VAL A 35 14.31 -29.11 -21.30
C VAL A 35 13.68 -28.03 -20.42
N LEU A 36 12.67 -28.41 -19.64
CA LEU A 36 11.95 -27.55 -18.71
C LEU A 36 12.76 -27.39 -17.42
N LEU A 37 13.70 -26.45 -17.39
CA LEU A 37 14.27 -25.98 -16.12
C LEU A 37 13.20 -25.13 -15.41
N ARG A 38 12.56 -25.69 -14.39
CA ARG A 38 11.65 -24.95 -13.50
C ARG A 38 12.45 -23.85 -12.77
N PRO A 39 12.18 -22.54 -13.00
CA PRO A 39 12.91 -21.50 -12.30
C PRO A 39 12.42 -21.38 -10.85
N VAL A 40 13.39 -21.27 -9.95
CA VAL A 40 13.23 -21.01 -8.52
C VAL A 40 12.37 -19.76 -8.29
N ALA A 41 11.49 -19.83 -7.28
CA ALA A 41 10.37 -18.92 -7.01
C ALA A 41 10.66 -17.40 -6.89
N GLY A 42 11.92 -16.97 -6.92
CA GLY A 42 12.30 -15.55 -6.78
C GLY A 42 12.21 -14.71 -8.08
N ILE A 43 12.32 -15.32 -9.26
CA ILE A 43 12.38 -14.59 -10.55
C ILE A 43 10.98 -14.28 -11.11
N ARG A 44 9.91 -14.82 -10.52
CA ARG A 44 8.54 -14.58 -10.96
C ARG A 44 8.06 -13.13 -10.75
N ILE A 45 8.68 -12.36 -9.86
CA ILE A 45 8.33 -10.94 -9.65
C ILE A 45 8.72 -10.07 -10.86
N LEU A 46 9.72 -10.47 -11.66
CA LEU A 46 10.14 -9.73 -12.86
C LEU A 46 9.43 -10.20 -14.14
N LEU A 47 8.85 -11.41 -14.14
CA LEU A 47 8.25 -12.05 -15.32
C LEU A 47 6.71 -12.02 -15.35
N LEU A 48 6.06 -11.32 -14.42
CA LEU A 48 4.61 -11.08 -14.44
C LEU A 48 4.16 -10.05 -15.52
N PHE A 49 4.95 -9.84 -16.56
CA PHE A 49 4.57 -9.10 -17.78
C PHE A 49 4.00 -9.98 -18.90
N GLN A 50 3.74 -11.27 -18.65
CA GLN A 50 3.35 -12.24 -19.67
C GLN A 50 1.84 -12.48 -19.81
N ARG A 51 0.97 -11.59 -19.31
CA ARG A 51 -0.47 -11.66 -19.65
C ARG A 51 -1.09 -10.27 -19.78
N VAL A 52 -0.70 -9.56 -20.83
CA VAL A 52 -1.65 -8.65 -21.48
C VAL A 52 -2.70 -9.57 -22.12
N PRO A 53 -4.00 -9.46 -21.79
CA PRO A 53 -5.03 -10.19 -22.52
C PRO A 53 -4.89 -9.85 -24.01
N ASP A 54 -4.84 -10.85 -24.87
CA ASP A 54 -4.68 -10.65 -26.31
C ASP A 54 -5.61 -9.55 -26.82
N HIS A 55 -5.02 -8.58 -27.53
CA HIS A 55 -5.73 -7.44 -28.12
C HIS A 55 -6.75 -7.88 -29.20
N ASP A 56 -6.72 -9.16 -29.58
CA ASP A 56 -7.67 -9.81 -30.49
C ASP A 56 -8.92 -10.38 -29.82
N ALA A 57 -9.01 -10.38 -28.48
CA ALA A 57 -10.22 -10.84 -27.76
C ALA A 57 -11.46 -9.96 -28.03
N TRP A 58 -11.28 -8.74 -28.53
CA TRP A 58 -12.36 -7.83 -28.95
C TRP A 58 -12.89 -8.08 -30.37
N ARG A 59 -12.25 -8.94 -31.18
CA ARG A 59 -12.66 -9.22 -32.56
C ARG A 59 -13.61 -10.42 -32.70
N ALA A 60 -13.86 -11.16 -31.62
CA ALA A 60 -14.94 -12.13 -31.60
C ALA A 60 -16.25 -11.38 -31.33
N GLY A 61 -17.06 -11.15 -32.37
CA GLY A 61 -18.38 -10.54 -32.26
C GLY A 61 -19.28 -11.26 -31.23
N PRO A 62 -20.42 -10.65 -30.87
CA PRO A 62 -21.27 -11.15 -29.78
C PRO A 62 -21.78 -12.55 -30.14
N ARG A 63 -21.14 -13.57 -29.58
CA ARG A 63 -21.78 -14.87 -29.40
C ARG A 63 -22.78 -14.68 -28.28
N PHE A 64 -24.02 -14.38 -28.64
CA PHE A 64 -25.18 -14.57 -27.78
C PHE A 64 -25.22 -16.04 -27.40
N ARG A 65 -24.56 -16.36 -26.30
CA ARG A 65 -24.62 -17.65 -25.64
C ARG A 65 -25.68 -17.50 -24.57
N ASP A 66 -26.67 -18.38 -24.65
CA ASP A 66 -27.86 -18.51 -23.81
C ASP A 66 -27.63 -18.06 -22.34
N ASP A 67 -28.49 -17.14 -21.89
CA ASP A 67 -28.48 -16.39 -20.62
C ASP A 67 -28.89 -17.23 -19.39
N SER A 68 -28.47 -18.50 -19.36
CA SER A 68 -28.72 -19.42 -18.23
C SER A 68 -27.43 -19.83 -17.52
N THR A 69 -26.39 -18.98 -17.56
CA THR A 69 -25.13 -19.28 -16.85
C THR A 69 -25.36 -19.13 -15.36
N ASP A 70 -25.59 -20.28 -14.75
CA ASP A 70 -25.86 -20.51 -13.35
C ASP A 70 -24.72 -19.93 -12.50
N TYR A 71 -24.93 -18.78 -11.84
CA TYR A 71 -23.95 -18.12 -10.95
C TYR A 71 -23.51 -19.00 -9.75
N THR A 72 -23.96 -20.26 -9.68
CA THR A 72 -23.49 -21.42 -8.89
C THR A 72 -22.57 -21.05 -7.71
N SER A 73 -23.05 -20.34 -6.70
CA SER A 73 -24.41 -20.21 -6.15
C SER A 73 -24.69 -18.74 -5.82
N SER A 74 -25.96 -18.33 -5.81
CA SER A 74 -26.40 -16.97 -5.43
C SER A 74 -25.83 -16.46 -4.10
N VAL A 75 -25.28 -17.35 -3.27
CA VAL A 75 -24.65 -17.06 -1.97
C VAL A 75 -23.12 -17.17 -1.98
N ALA A 76 -22.49 -18.05 -2.77
CA ALA A 76 -21.05 -18.31 -2.67
C ALA A 76 -20.18 -17.10 -3.05
N PHE A 77 -20.50 -16.41 -4.14
CA PHE A 77 -19.73 -15.24 -4.56
C PHE A 77 -19.84 -14.07 -3.56
N PRO A 78 -21.04 -13.67 -3.10
CA PRO A 78 -21.18 -12.71 -2.00
C PRO A 78 -20.46 -13.15 -0.72
N LEU A 79 -20.57 -14.42 -0.35
CA LEU A 79 -19.86 -14.97 0.82
C LEU A 79 -18.34 -14.84 0.67
N TYR A 80 -17.80 -15.18 -0.49
CA TYR A 80 -16.38 -15.05 -0.80
C TYR A 80 -15.92 -13.59 -0.66
N LEU A 81 -16.68 -12.64 -1.22
CA LEU A 81 -16.44 -11.20 -1.08
C LEU A 81 -16.42 -10.78 0.40
N THR A 82 -17.45 -11.16 1.16
CA THR A 82 -17.56 -10.84 2.58
C THR A 82 -16.41 -11.41 3.39
N LEU A 83 -16.01 -12.66 3.15
CA LEU A 83 -14.92 -13.32 3.85
C LEU A 83 -13.59 -12.57 3.66
N TRP A 84 -13.26 -12.18 2.42
CA TRP A 84 -12.02 -11.43 2.16
C TRP A 84 -12.01 -10.06 2.82
N ILE A 85 -13.14 -9.33 2.77
CA ILE A 85 -13.29 -8.03 3.45
C ILE A 85 -13.09 -8.21 4.97
N LEU A 86 -13.72 -9.21 5.57
CA LEU A 86 -13.61 -9.50 7.00
C LEU A 86 -12.18 -9.89 7.40
N LEU A 87 -11.56 -10.81 6.65
CA LEU A 87 -10.17 -11.24 6.90
C LEU A 87 -9.19 -10.07 6.79
N ALA A 88 -9.37 -9.20 5.80
CA ALA A 88 -8.55 -8.01 5.65
C ALA A 88 -8.75 -7.02 6.81
N PHE A 89 -10.00 -6.78 7.22
CA PHE A 89 -10.29 -5.95 8.38
C PHE A 89 -9.66 -6.50 9.66
N LEU A 90 -9.82 -7.80 9.91
CA LEU A 90 -9.23 -8.47 11.08
C LEU A 90 -7.70 -8.41 11.04
N SER A 91 -7.08 -8.69 9.90
CA SER A 91 -5.63 -8.53 9.70
C SER A 91 -5.19 -7.10 10.03
N GLY A 92 -5.81 -6.11 9.40
CA GLY A 92 -5.53 -4.69 9.63
C GLY A 92 -5.73 -4.24 11.08
N SER A 93 -6.70 -4.85 11.78
CA SER A 93 -7.05 -4.49 13.14
C SER A 93 -5.98 -4.79 14.17
N ILE A 94 -5.04 -5.70 13.91
CA ILE A 94 -4.00 -6.09 14.87
C ILE A 94 -3.15 -4.87 15.27
N PRO A 95 -3.18 -4.41 16.53
CA PRO A 95 -2.55 -3.15 16.93
C PRO A 95 -1.09 -3.36 17.37
N PHE A 96 -0.21 -3.71 16.44
CA PHE A 96 1.19 -4.07 16.73
C PHE A 96 1.93 -3.04 17.57
N GLY A 97 1.81 -1.75 17.28
CA GLY A 97 2.49 -0.72 18.06
C GLY A 97 2.03 -0.65 19.51
N TRP A 98 0.74 -0.87 19.76
CA TRP A 98 0.23 -0.98 21.13
C TRP A 98 0.71 -2.26 21.82
N LEU A 99 0.71 -3.40 21.13
CA LEU A 99 1.21 -4.67 21.68
C LEU A 99 2.68 -4.55 22.11
N PHE A 100 3.51 -3.95 21.26
CA PHE A 100 4.93 -3.72 21.56
C PHE A 100 5.14 -2.80 22.75
N ALA A 101 4.39 -1.69 22.83
CA ALA A 101 4.48 -0.77 23.96
C ALA A 101 3.97 -1.40 25.26
N LYS A 102 2.86 -2.13 25.22
CA LYS A 102 2.32 -2.85 26.38
C LYS A 102 3.29 -3.90 26.90
N ALA A 103 3.93 -4.66 26.01
CA ALA A 103 4.95 -5.65 26.39
C ALA A 103 6.18 -5.02 27.08
N ARG A 104 6.35 -3.70 26.97
CA ARG A 104 7.42 -2.92 27.62
C ARG A 104 6.92 -2.03 28.76
N GLY A 105 5.67 -2.19 29.19
CA GLY A 105 5.08 -1.38 30.26
C GLY A 105 4.92 0.10 29.90
N VAL A 106 4.98 0.46 28.61
CA VAL A 106 4.86 1.86 28.16
C VAL A 106 3.43 2.16 27.72
N ASN A 107 2.84 3.21 28.30
CA ASN A 107 1.58 3.76 27.81
C ASN A 107 1.82 4.64 26.57
N LEU A 108 1.70 4.04 25.38
CA LEU A 108 1.99 4.70 24.11
C LEU A 108 1.11 5.93 23.83
N ARG A 109 -0.10 6.00 24.41
CA ARG A 109 -1.00 7.16 24.26
C ARG A 109 -0.55 8.37 25.07
N ALA A 110 0.25 8.17 26.11
CA ALA A 110 0.76 9.24 26.98
C ALA A 110 2.09 9.83 26.51
N VAL A 111 2.71 9.29 25.44
CA VAL A 111 4.04 9.68 24.99
C VAL A 111 4.07 10.10 23.51
N GLY A 112 4.99 11.01 23.19
CA GLY A 112 5.24 11.50 21.83
C GLY A 112 3.98 12.13 21.23
N SER A 113 3.50 11.55 20.13
CA SER A 113 2.28 12.03 19.44
C SER A 113 0.98 11.40 19.96
N GLY A 114 1.05 10.47 20.92
CA GLY A 114 -0.10 9.71 21.42
C GLY A 114 -0.68 8.67 20.43
N ASN A 115 -0.14 8.60 19.21
CA ASN A 115 -0.55 7.63 18.19
C ASN A 115 0.08 6.25 18.46
N ILE A 116 -0.60 5.18 18.06
CA ILE A 116 -0.09 3.81 18.17
C ILE A 116 0.85 3.38 17.02
N GLY A 117 0.99 4.20 15.97
CA GLY A 117 1.80 3.85 14.80
C GLY A 117 3.32 3.80 15.07
N GLY A 118 4.05 3.14 14.16
CA GLY A 118 5.49 2.88 14.31
C GLY A 118 6.38 4.10 14.53
N THR A 119 6.03 5.29 14.00
CA THR A 119 6.80 6.51 14.26
C THR A 119 6.74 6.94 15.74
N ASN A 120 5.62 6.69 16.44
CA ASN A 120 5.53 6.98 17.87
C ASN A 120 6.24 5.90 18.69
N VAL A 121 6.13 4.64 18.25
CA VAL A 121 6.87 3.52 18.85
C VAL A 121 8.38 3.74 18.74
N TRP A 122 8.88 4.27 17.62
CA TRP A 122 10.28 4.67 17.49
C TRP A 122 10.65 5.64 18.61
N ARG A 123 9.87 6.71 18.79
CA ARG A 123 10.15 7.72 19.82
C ARG A 123 10.10 7.15 21.24
N ALA A 124 9.17 6.24 21.50
CA ALA A 124 8.92 5.70 22.85
C ALA A 124 9.88 4.56 23.23
N LEU A 125 10.19 3.65 22.29
CA LEU A 125 10.92 2.41 22.56
C LEU A 125 12.24 2.29 21.81
N GLY A 126 12.50 3.17 20.84
CA GLY A 126 13.69 3.16 19.98
C GLY A 126 13.43 2.63 18.56
N TRP A 127 14.39 2.91 17.66
CA TRP A 127 14.24 2.70 16.22
C TRP A 127 13.95 1.24 15.82
N ARG A 128 14.51 0.27 16.55
CA ARG A 128 14.33 -1.17 16.26
C ARG A 128 12.86 -1.58 16.39
N TYR A 129 12.18 -1.13 17.45
CA TYR A 129 10.75 -1.41 17.65
C TYR A 129 9.89 -0.60 16.70
N GLY A 130 10.25 0.66 16.44
CA GLY A 130 9.57 1.49 15.45
C GLY A 130 9.57 0.85 14.05
N ALA A 131 10.74 0.39 13.60
CA ALA A 131 10.91 -0.29 12.32
C ALA A 131 10.15 -1.63 12.26
N ALA A 132 10.22 -2.44 13.32
CA ALA A 132 9.46 -3.69 13.41
C ALA A 132 7.95 -3.45 13.31
N VAL A 133 7.43 -2.45 14.02
CA VAL A 133 6.00 -2.09 13.96
C VAL A 133 5.61 -1.56 12.58
N LEU A 134 6.43 -0.72 11.95
CA LEU A 134 6.16 -0.25 10.58
C LEU A 134 6.10 -1.42 9.60
N LEU A 135 7.03 -2.38 9.70
CA LEU A 135 7.04 -3.58 8.86
C LEU A 135 5.80 -4.44 9.09
N LEU A 136 5.45 -4.73 10.35
CA LEU A 136 4.27 -5.54 10.69
C LEU A 136 2.97 -4.85 10.29
N ASP A 137 2.87 -3.53 10.48
CA ASP A 137 1.72 -2.74 10.03
C ASP A 137 1.61 -2.69 8.50
N ALA A 138 2.73 -2.66 7.77
CA ALA A 138 2.70 -2.80 6.32
C ALA A 138 2.28 -4.21 5.89
N LEU A 139 2.83 -5.25 6.53
CA LEU A 139 2.53 -6.64 6.21
C LEU A 139 1.04 -6.99 6.41
N LYS A 140 0.40 -6.49 7.47
CA LYS A 140 -1.04 -6.75 7.67
C LYS A 140 -1.94 -6.08 6.62
N GLY A 141 -1.46 -5.04 5.94
CA GLY A 141 -2.12 -4.44 4.78
C GLY A 141 -1.81 -5.16 3.48
N PHE A 142 -0.55 -5.55 3.29
CA PHE A 142 -0.07 -6.26 2.10
C PHE A 142 -0.65 -7.67 1.98
N ALA A 143 -0.55 -8.47 3.05
CA ALA A 143 -0.85 -9.89 3.05
C ALA A 143 -2.26 -10.25 2.55
N PRO A 144 -3.37 -9.63 3.02
CA PRO A 144 -4.70 -9.99 2.54
C PRO A 144 -4.91 -9.65 1.06
N VAL A 145 -4.36 -8.53 0.58
CA VAL A 145 -4.49 -8.11 -0.83
C VAL A 145 -3.67 -9.03 -1.74
N PHE A 146 -2.45 -9.37 -1.33
CA PHE A 146 -1.58 -10.29 -2.07
C PHE A 146 -2.13 -11.73 -2.08
N ALA A 147 -2.62 -12.22 -0.94
CA ALA A 147 -3.22 -13.55 -0.85
C ALA A 147 -4.49 -13.65 -1.71
N LEU A 148 -5.28 -12.57 -1.77
CA LEU A 148 -6.45 -12.51 -2.64
C LEU A 148 -6.07 -12.70 -4.11
N GLU A 149 -5.02 -12.06 -4.60
CA GLU A 149 -4.53 -12.23 -5.98
C GLU A 149 -4.21 -13.70 -6.29
N TYR A 150 -3.53 -14.38 -5.35
CA TYR A 150 -3.19 -15.78 -5.51
C TYR A 150 -4.42 -16.71 -5.49
N CYS A 151 -5.37 -16.46 -4.60
CA CYS A 151 -6.60 -17.27 -4.49
C CYS A 151 -7.54 -17.06 -5.68
N LEU A 152 -7.62 -15.84 -6.22
CA LEU A 152 -8.41 -15.54 -7.41
C LEU A 152 -7.91 -16.29 -8.65
N ALA A 153 -6.60 -16.50 -8.77
CA ALA A 153 -6.01 -17.23 -9.89
C ALA A 153 -6.42 -18.71 -9.95
N ALA A 154 -6.95 -19.27 -8.85
CA ALA A 154 -7.44 -20.64 -8.78
C ALA A 154 -8.94 -20.78 -9.09
N LEU A 155 -9.67 -19.67 -9.24
CA LEU A 155 -11.10 -19.70 -9.51
C LEU A 155 -11.40 -19.81 -11.02
N PRO A 156 -12.52 -20.45 -11.41
CA PRO A 156 -13.01 -20.45 -12.78
C PRO A 156 -13.23 -19.02 -13.32
N ALA A 157 -13.00 -18.81 -14.62
CA ALA A 157 -13.11 -17.49 -15.24
C ALA A 157 -14.54 -16.91 -15.20
N ASP A 158 -15.54 -17.78 -15.10
CA ASP A 158 -16.97 -17.53 -15.03
C ASP A 158 -17.51 -17.47 -13.59
N TYR A 159 -16.64 -17.54 -12.56
CA TYR A 159 -17.03 -17.51 -11.15
C TYR A 159 -17.77 -16.23 -10.73
N ALA A 160 -17.65 -15.14 -11.49
CA ALA A 160 -18.18 -13.84 -11.09
C ALA A 160 -18.44 -12.85 -12.25
N PRO A 161 -19.33 -11.86 -12.06
CA PRO A 161 -19.80 -10.98 -13.14
C PRO A 161 -18.70 -10.07 -13.68
N PRO A 162 -18.59 -9.80 -14.99
CA PRO A 162 -17.54 -8.95 -15.56
C PRO A 162 -17.30 -7.63 -14.80
N GLY A 163 -16.04 -7.24 -14.60
CA GLY A 163 -15.68 -5.97 -13.94
C GLY A 163 -15.72 -5.97 -12.41
N TRP A 164 -16.04 -7.10 -11.77
CA TRP A 164 -16.06 -7.24 -10.31
C TRP A 164 -14.69 -7.21 -9.62
N GLN A 165 -13.64 -7.72 -10.29
CA GLN A 165 -12.34 -7.98 -9.64
C GLN A 165 -11.74 -6.74 -8.99
N PRO A 166 -11.68 -5.56 -9.67
CA PRO A 166 -11.15 -4.35 -9.04
C PRO A 166 -11.90 -3.98 -7.76
N TRP A 167 -13.22 -4.17 -7.71
CA TRP A 167 -14.02 -3.87 -6.53
C TRP A 167 -13.66 -4.75 -5.33
N LEU A 168 -13.49 -6.06 -5.52
CA LEU A 168 -13.07 -6.94 -4.43
C LEU A 168 -11.68 -6.54 -3.90
N PHE A 169 -10.72 -6.25 -4.79
CA PHE A 169 -9.40 -5.78 -4.37
C PHE A 169 -9.47 -4.46 -3.60
N MET A 170 -10.23 -3.47 -4.11
CA MET A 170 -10.39 -2.16 -3.47
C MET A 170 -11.07 -2.26 -2.10
N LEU A 171 -12.09 -3.10 -1.97
CA LEU A 171 -12.80 -3.29 -0.70
C LEU A 171 -11.93 -4.03 0.32
N THR A 172 -11.19 -5.05 -0.11
CA THR A 172 -10.21 -5.77 0.73
C THR A 172 -9.10 -4.83 1.20
N ALA A 173 -8.54 -4.04 0.29
CA ALA A 173 -7.56 -3.01 0.55
C ALA A 173 -8.05 -1.97 1.57
N LEU A 174 -9.24 -1.41 1.33
CA LEU A 174 -9.84 -0.41 2.23
C LEU A 174 -10.14 -1.01 3.60
N ALA A 175 -10.65 -2.24 3.66
CA ALA A 175 -10.96 -2.94 4.91
C ALA A 175 -9.73 -3.11 5.80
N ALA A 176 -8.56 -3.47 5.23
CA ALA A 176 -7.32 -3.54 6.01
C ALA A 176 -6.91 -2.19 6.62
N VAL A 177 -7.00 -1.10 5.85
CA VAL A 177 -6.68 0.25 6.35
C VAL A 177 -7.68 0.71 7.41
N LEU A 178 -8.97 0.43 7.20
CA LEU A 178 -10.02 0.71 8.17
C LEU A 178 -9.85 -0.11 9.45
N GLY A 179 -9.47 -1.38 9.36
CA GLY A 179 -9.15 -2.21 10.51
C GLY A 179 -8.07 -1.58 11.39
N HIS A 180 -6.98 -1.09 10.78
CA HIS A 180 -5.92 -0.39 11.53
C HIS A 180 -6.42 0.92 12.17
N THR A 181 -7.23 1.68 11.44
CA THR A 181 -7.67 3.02 11.84
C THR A 181 -8.77 2.97 12.91
N PHE A 182 -9.68 2.03 12.77
CA PHE A 182 -10.85 1.79 13.61
C PHE A 182 -10.76 0.43 14.28
N THR A 183 -9.61 0.12 14.86
CA THR A 183 -9.39 -1.18 15.49
C THR A 183 -10.32 -1.40 16.68
N PRO A 184 -11.15 -2.47 16.70
CA PRO A 184 -12.08 -2.74 17.80
C PRO A 184 -11.35 -3.04 19.11
N TRP A 185 -10.13 -3.58 19.05
CA TRP A 185 -9.31 -3.91 20.22
C TRP A 185 -8.93 -2.70 21.09
N LEU A 186 -9.00 -1.49 20.52
CA LEU A 186 -8.68 -0.24 21.20
C LEU A 186 -9.86 0.74 21.19
N GLY A 187 -11.09 0.23 21.21
CA GLY A 187 -12.31 1.04 21.24
C GLY A 187 -12.46 1.91 19.99
N PHE A 188 -12.11 1.37 18.82
CA PHE A 188 -12.14 2.05 17.52
C PHE A 188 -11.23 3.29 17.42
N ARG A 189 -10.23 3.40 18.31
CA ARG A 189 -9.24 4.48 18.31
C ARG A 189 -7.87 3.94 17.90
N GLY A 190 -7.71 3.63 16.62
CA GLY A 190 -6.49 3.06 16.04
C GLY A 190 -5.44 4.09 15.64
N GLY A 191 -4.62 3.73 14.65
CA GLY A 191 -3.59 4.62 14.09
C GLY A 191 -4.07 5.34 12.83
N LYS A 192 -3.15 5.99 12.10
CA LYS A 192 -3.47 6.78 10.89
C LYS A 192 -3.51 5.97 9.60
N GLY A 193 -3.17 4.69 9.66
CA GLY A 193 -3.24 3.80 8.49
C GLY A 193 -2.13 3.99 7.45
N VAL A 194 -1.11 4.82 7.69
CA VAL A 194 -0.04 5.08 6.69
C VAL A 194 0.76 3.83 6.34
N ALA A 195 1.28 3.10 7.34
CA ALA A 195 2.08 1.89 7.09
C ALA A 195 1.22 0.77 6.48
N THR A 196 0.03 0.54 7.03
CA THR A 196 -0.97 -0.39 6.47
C THR A 196 -1.32 -0.04 5.02
N GLY A 197 -1.54 1.24 4.75
CA GLY A 197 -1.82 1.78 3.43
C GLY A 197 -0.65 1.57 2.48
N ALA A 198 0.60 1.78 2.92
CA ALA A 198 1.78 1.49 2.12
C ALA A 198 1.84 0.01 1.71
N GLY A 199 1.58 -0.91 2.64
CA GLY A 199 1.50 -2.35 2.33
C GLY A 199 0.40 -2.68 1.31
N VAL A 200 -0.79 -2.09 1.48
CA VAL A 200 -1.90 -2.22 0.52
C VAL A 200 -1.52 -1.68 -0.86
N VAL A 201 -0.92 -0.49 -0.93
CA VAL A 201 -0.56 0.13 -2.21
C VAL A 201 0.55 -0.66 -2.91
N ILE A 202 1.51 -1.20 -2.18
CA ILE A 202 2.54 -2.10 -2.73
C ILE A 202 1.90 -3.34 -3.36
N ALA A 203 0.96 -3.98 -2.66
CA ALA A 203 0.25 -5.15 -3.18
C ALA A 203 -0.61 -4.80 -4.41
N LEU A 204 -1.34 -3.68 -4.35
CA LEU A 204 -2.37 -3.35 -5.34
C LEU A 204 -1.82 -2.69 -6.61
N PHE A 205 -0.82 -1.82 -6.48
CA PHE A 205 -0.30 -1.00 -7.58
C PHE A 205 1.04 -1.50 -8.14
N GLN A 206 1.69 -2.47 -7.49
CA GLN A 206 2.94 -3.08 -7.93
C GLN A 206 3.97 -2.02 -8.35
N LEU A 207 4.50 -2.03 -9.59
CA LEU A 207 5.49 -1.05 -10.05
C LEU A 207 4.99 0.41 -10.03
N TRP A 208 3.68 0.65 -10.12
CA TRP A 208 3.11 2.00 -10.05
C TRP A 208 3.17 2.62 -8.65
N VAL A 209 3.57 1.85 -7.62
CA VAL A 209 3.85 2.38 -6.28
C VAL A 209 5.15 3.18 -6.22
N LEU A 210 6.09 2.94 -7.15
CA LEU A 210 7.44 3.52 -7.09
C LEU A 210 7.45 5.06 -7.09
N PRO A 211 6.71 5.77 -7.96
CA PRO A 211 6.62 7.23 -7.91
C PRO A 211 6.03 7.75 -6.59
N VAL A 212 5.07 7.02 -6.01
CA VAL A 212 4.41 7.35 -4.75
C VAL A 212 5.39 7.24 -3.58
N LEU A 213 6.15 6.14 -3.50
CA LEU A 213 7.19 5.94 -2.48
C LEU A 213 8.36 6.91 -2.67
N ALA A 214 8.74 7.20 -3.91
CA ALA A 214 9.78 8.17 -4.23
C ALA A 214 9.38 9.57 -3.74
N LEU A 215 8.14 10.01 -4.01
CA LEU A 215 7.65 11.30 -3.51
C LEU A 215 7.58 11.32 -1.99
N PHE A 216 7.05 10.27 -1.36
CA PHE A 216 7.03 10.15 0.10
C PHE A 216 8.45 10.30 0.68
N GLY A 217 9.41 9.55 0.14
CA GLY A 217 10.81 9.56 0.55
C GLY A 217 11.47 10.91 0.35
N LEU A 218 11.23 11.57 -0.78
CA LEU A 218 11.75 12.90 -1.08
C LEU A 218 11.23 13.96 -0.10
N VAL A 219 9.92 13.96 0.17
CA VAL A 219 9.30 14.89 1.13
C VAL A 219 9.80 14.61 2.54
N LEU A 220 9.89 13.33 2.93
CA LEU A 220 10.41 12.95 4.23
C LEU A 220 11.89 13.34 4.41
N ALA A 221 12.73 13.12 3.39
CA ALA A 221 14.15 13.45 3.45
C ALA A 221 14.39 14.97 3.51
N SER A 222 13.62 15.76 2.76
CA SER A 222 13.76 17.23 2.71
C SER A 222 13.16 17.94 3.92
N THR A 223 11.98 17.51 4.39
CA THR A 223 11.24 18.22 5.45
C THR A 223 11.31 17.56 6.82
N ARG A 224 11.65 16.27 6.87
CA ARG A 224 11.56 15.40 8.06
C ARG A 224 10.13 15.26 8.62
N PHE A 225 9.10 15.63 7.86
CA PHE A 225 7.69 15.46 8.24
C PHE A 225 7.07 14.21 7.59
N VAL A 226 6.77 13.20 8.41
CA VAL A 226 6.05 11.99 7.95
C VAL A 226 4.63 12.31 7.49
N SER A 227 3.97 13.24 8.18
CA SER A 227 2.60 13.67 7.90
C SER A 227 2.48 14.28 6.51
N LEU A 228 3.35 15.25 6.19
CA LEU A 228 3.38 15.89 4.87
C LEU A 228 3.67 14.86 3.77
N GLY A 229 4.67 14.00 3.96
CA GLY A 229 4.99 12.94 3.00
C GLY A 229 3.81 12.02 2.73
N SER A 230 3.07 11.64 3.79
CA SER A 230 1.90 10.75 3.68
C SER A 230 0.75 11.38 2.88
N ILE A 231 0.47 12.66 3.13
CA ILE A 231 -0.58 13.41 2.42
C ILE A 231 -0.20 13.58 0.95
N MET A 232 1.05 13.96 0.66
CA MET A 232 1.54 14.11 -0.73
C MET A 232 1.54 12.78 -1.49
N ALA A 233 1.90 11.67 -0.84
CA ALA A 233 1.84 10.34 -1.43
C ALA A 233 0.40 9.94 -1.79
N ALA A 234 -0.55 10.18 -0.89
CA ALA A 234 -1.97 9.88 -1.15
C ALA A 234 -2.55 10.74 -2.29
N LEU A 235 -2.16 12.02 -2.35
CA LEU A 235 -2.56 12.92 -3.43
C LEU A 235 -2.02 12.45 -4.78
N LEU A 236 -0.73 12.10 -4.84
CA LEU A 236 -0.11 11.58 -6.05
C LEU A 236 -0.76 10.26 -6.49
N LEU A 237 -1.05 9.35 -5.57
CA LEU A 237 -1.72 8.09 -5.89
C LEU A 237 -3.10 8.33 -6.53
N ALA A 238 -3.89 9.27 -6.01
CA ALA A 238 -5.18 9.64 -6.58
C ALA A 238 -5.02 10.22 -8.00
N ALA A 239 -4.06 11.13 -8.20
CA ALA A 239 -3.78 11.70 -9.51
C ALA A 239 -3.35 10.63 -10.53
N LEU A 240 -2.39 9.77 -10.17
CA LEU A 240 -1.91 8.69 -11.02
C LEU A 240 -3.03 7.70 -11.38
N SER A 241 -3.90 7.38 -10.41
CA SER A 241 -5.05 6.49 -10.64
C SER A 241 -6.10 7.11 -11.57
N LEU A 242 -6.20 8.43 -11.71
CA LEU A 242 -7.09 9.04 -12.70
C LEU A 242 -6.42 9.10 -14.09
N SER A 243 -5.10 9.35 -14.12
CA SER A 243 -4.36 9.61 -15.36
C SER A 243 -3.89 8.36 -16.10
N ILE A 244 -3.55 7.27 -15.41
CA ILE A 244 -2.89 6.10 -16.02
C ILE A 244 -3.91 4.98 -16.27
N PRO A 245 -4.14 4.57 -17.53
CA PRO A 245 -5.13 3.53 -17.87
C PRO A 245 -4.93 2.22 -17.11
N ALA A 246 -3.68 1.77 -16.92
CA ALA A 246 -3.35 0.49 -16.28
C ALA A 246 -3.81 0.40 -14.81
N ILE A 247 -3.91 1.52 -14.10
CA ILE A 247 -4.33 1.57 -12.68
C ILE A 247 -5.63 2.34 -12.49
N ARG A 248 -6.25 2.79 -13.59
CA ARG A 248 -7.50 3.56 -13.55
C ARG A 248 -8.65 2.88 -12.80
N PRO A 249 -8.86 1.56 -12.91
CA PRO A 249 -9.92 0.89 -12.15
C PRO A 249 -9.84 1.09 -10.63
N TYR A 250 -8.69 1.47 -10.08
CA TYR A 250 -8.46 1.65 -8.64
C TYR A 250 -8.63 3.09 -8.15
N TRP A 251 -9.07 4.03 -9.01
CA TRP A 251 -9.30 5.43 -8.62
C TRP A 251 -10.26 5.60 -7.42
N PRO A 252 -11.35 4.80 -7.26
CA PRO A 252 -12.24 4.95 -6.11
C PRO A 252 -11.51 4.67 -4.79
N PHE A 253 -10.67 3.63 -4.75
CA PHE A 253 -9.82 3.34 -3.59
C PHE A 253 -8.82 4.47 -3.33
N ALA A 254 -8.14 4.96 -4.37
CA ALA A 254 -7.15 6.02 -4.22
C ALA A 254 -7.77 7.31 -3.64
N LEU A 255 -8.99 7.66 -4.08
CA LEU A 255 -9.73 8.79 -3.55
C LEU A 255 -10.19 8.56 -2.10
N ALA A 256 -10.71 7.37 -1.79
CA ALA A 256 -11.09 7.00 -0.42
C ALA A 256 -9.89 7.03 0.54
N ALA A 257 -8.74 6.52 0.09
CA ALA A 257 -7.48 6.56 0.83
C ALA A 257 -7.00 8.00 1.05
N LEU A 258 -7.09 8.87 0.05
CA LEU A 258 -6.77 10.30 0.19
C LEU A 258 -7.64 10.97 1.26
N VAL A 259 -8.96 10.78 1.19
CA VAL A 259 -9.90 11.34 2.18
C VAL A 259 -9.56 10.83 3.59
N LEU A 260 -9.34 9.52 3.74
CA LEU A 260 -9.00 8.91 5.02
C LEU A 260 -7.66 9.43 5.57
N VAL A 261 -6.64 9.54 4.72
CA VAL A 261 -5.32 10.07 5.10
C VAL A 261 -5.43 11.52 5.55
N VAL A 262 -6.10 12.38 4.78
CA VAL A 262 -6.30 13.79 5.16
C VAL A 262 -7.05 13.89 6.48
N TRP A 263 -8.15 13.15 6.63
CA TRP A 263 -8.94 13.17 7.86
C TRP A 263 -8.15 12.68 9.08
N THR A 264 -7.41 11.58 8.96
CA THR A 264 -6.58 11.05 10.05
C THR A 264 -5.37 11.94 10.39
N HIS A 265 -4.97 12.82 9.46
CA HIS A 265 -3.86 13.77 9.63
C HIS A 265 -4.30 15.19 9.98
N ARG A 266 -5.59 15.47 10.20
CA ARG A 266 -6.09 16.82 10.54
C ARG A 266 -5.29 17.54 11.65
N SER A 267 -4.95 16.84 12.74
CA SER A 267 -4.14 17.44 13.82
C SER A 267 -2.67 17.63 13.46
N ASN A 268 -2.14 16.90 12.47
CA ASN A 268 -0.82 17.17 11.90
C ASN A 268 -0.84 18.37 10.98
N ILE A 269 -1.92 18.54 10.22
CA ILE A 269 -2.10 19.72 9.36
C ILE A 269 -2.14 20.97 10.23
N GLU A 270 -2.90 20.96 11.33
CA GLU A 270 -2.92 22.05 12.31
C GLU A 270 -1.51 22.37 12.84
N ARG A 271 -0.74 21.36 13.25
CA ARG A 271 0.65 21.56 13.72
C ARG A 271 1.61 22.00 12.61
N LEU A 272 1.42 21.57 11.37
CA LEU A 272 2.21 22.03 10.23
C LEU A 272 1.99 23.52 9.99
N LEU A 273 0.72 23.96 10.00
CA LEU A 273 0.35 25.37 9.85
C LEU A 273 0.85 26.23 11.02
N ALA A 274 0.85 25.68 12.23
CA ALA A 274 1.38 26.33 13.41
C ALA A 274 2.92 26.24 13.56
N GLY A 275 3.62 25.53 12.66
CA GLY A 275 5.07 25.32 12.76
C GLY A 275 5.53 24.44 13.93
N THR A 276 4.63 23.66 14.55
CA THR A 276 4.86 22.83 15.74
C THR A 276 4.84 21.33 15.44
N GLU A 277 4.81 20.93 14.17
CA GLU A 277 4.78 19.51 13.78
C GLU A 277 6.09 18.81 14.12
N ASN A 278 5.99 17.58 14.63
CA ASN A 278 7.16 16.79 15.03
C ASN A 278 7.98 16.35 13.83
N ARG A 279 9.29 16.63 13.83
CA ARG A 279 10.20 16.07 12.83
C ARG A 279 10.70 14.68 13.24
N VAL A 280 11.12 13.91 12.25
CA VAL A 280 11.88 12.67 12.49
C VAL A 280 13.30 13.04 12.94
N GLY A 281 13.77 12.41 14.01
CA GLY A 281 15.13 12.59 14.54
C GLY A 281 15.32 13.78 15.49
N GLU A 282 14.30 14.59 15.74
CA GLU A 282 14.37 15.60 16.80
C GLU A 282 14.34 14.92 18.17
N LYS A 283 15.40 15.12 18.96
CA LYS A 283 15.40 14.82 20.39
C LYS A 283 14.56 15.91 21.07
N LYS A 284 13.59 15.53 21.90
CA LYS A 284 12.97 16.50 22.82
C LYS A 284 14.12 17.02 23.68
N ALA A 285 14.34 18.34 23.71
CA ALA A 285 15.19 18.92 24.73
C ALA A 285 14.68 18.35 26.06
N GLU A 286 15.55 17.66 26.80
CA GLU A 286 15.28 17.42 28.21
C GLU A 286 14.81 18.77 28.76
N GLN A 287 13.65 18.77 29.42
CA GLN A 287 13.38 19.81 30.38
C GLN A 287 14.52 19.68 31.39
N ARG A 288 15.64 20.35 31.12
CA ARG A 288 16.70 20.62 32.07
C ARG A 288 15.98 21.28 33.23
N ASP A 289 15.94 20.53 34.33
CA ASP A 289 15.72 20.96 35.69
C ASP A 289 15.32 22.43 35.79
N ALA A 290 14.01 22.68 35.84
CA ALA A 290 13.60 23.83 36.62
C ALA A 290 14.13 23.55 38.03
N PRO A 291 14.97 24.42 38.62
CA PRO A 291 15.42 24.23 39.98
C PRO A 291 14.17 24.09 40.85
N ALA A 292 14.19 23.09 41.73
CA ALA A 292 13.12 22.90 42.70
C ALA A 292 12.91 24.23 43.44
N PRO A 293 11.67 24.72 43.58
CA PRO A 293 11.44 25.93 44.34
C PRO A 293 11.75 25.64 45.82
N GLY A 294 12.93 26.08 46.29
CA GLY A 294 13.21 26.12 47.73
C GLY A 294 14.59 25.67 48.23
N GLU A 295 15.70 25.88 47.51
CA GLU A 295 17.01 25.94 48.18
C GLU A 295 17.33 27.39 48.55
N PRO A 296 17.46 27.73 49.86
CA PRO A 296 17.95 29.04 50.26
C PRO A 296 19.44 29.17 49.94
N ASP A 297 19.81 30.31 49.35
CA ASP A 297 21.19 30.70 49.08
C ASP A 297 22.05 30.57 50.35
N ALA A 298 23.10 29.75 50.27
CA ALA A 298 24.17 29.64 51.25
C ALA A 298 25.53 29.74 50.56
#